data_AF-A0A521NB87-F1
#
_entry.id   AF-A0A521NB87-F1
#
_cell.length_a   1.000
_cell.length_b   1.000
_cell.length_c   1.000
_cell.angle_alpha   90.00
_cell.angle_beta   90.00
_cell.angle_gamma   90.00
#
_symmetry.space_group_name_H-M   'P 1'
#
loop_
_entity.id
_entity.type
_entity.pdbx_description
1 polymer ?
#
loop_
_entity_poly.entity_id
_entity_poly.type
_entity_poly.pdbx_seq_one_letter_code
_entity_poly.pdbx_strand_id
1 'polypeptide(L)'
;TMQMALQEAGFTAVQFIQVLSPAWTTDWMSESGKEKLKAYGIAPPQYKQAVCTPDSFQQEEAIPCPRCNSYHTRLVSQFGSTACKALYQCNDCKEPFDYFKCH
;
A
#
# COMPACT_ATOMS: atom_id res chain seq x y z
N THR A 1 -27.14 9.68 2.19
CA THR A 1 -26.15 8.67 2.65
C THR A 1 -25.92 7.64 1.55
N MET A 2 -24.89 6.79 1.64
CA MET A 2 -24.66 5.72 0.65
C MET A 2 -25.89 4.80 0.48
N GLN A 3 -26.64 4.55 1.56
CA GLN A 3 -27.92 3.84 1.51
C GLN A 3 -28.96 4.53 0.63
N MET A 4 -29.20 5.83 0.83
CA MET A 4 -30.18 6.59 0.02
C MET A 4 -29.81 6.57 -1.46
N ALA A 5 -28.54 6.77 -1.80
CA ALA A 5 -28.09 6.77 -3.19
C ALA A 5 -28.30 5.41 -3.87
N LEU A 6 -28.09 4.30 -3.15
CA LEU A 6 -28.34 2.96 -3.69
C LEU A 6 -29.84 2.67 -3.87
N GLN A 7 -30.68 3.15 -2.96
CA GLN A 7 -32.14 3.03 -3.10
C GLN A 7 -32.67 3.86 -4.28
N GLU A 8 -32.20 5.09 -4.46
CA GLU A 8 -32.56 5.94 -5.61
C GLU A 8 -32.13 5.32 -6.94
N ALA A 9 -31.00 4.60 -6.96
CA ALA A 9 -30.55 3.83 -8.12
C ALA A 9 -31.33 2.52 -8.35
N GLY A 10 -32.32 2.19 -7.52
CA GLY A 10 -33.19 1.02 -7.68
C GLY A 10 -32.68 -0.28 -7.05
N PHE A 11 -31.58 -0.24 -6.27
CA PHE A 11 -31.12 -1.41 -5.54
C PHE A 11 -31.95 -1.62 -4.26
N THR A 12 -32.77 -2.68 -4.24
CA THR A 12 -33.75 -2.94 -3.17
C THR A 12 -33.28 -3.93 -2.12
N ALA A 13 -32.24 -4.73 -2.41
CA ALA A 13 -31.70 -5.74 -1.49
C ALA A 13 -30.18 -5.54 -1.30
N VAL A 14 -29.80 -4.54 -0.49
CA VAL A 14 -28.39 -4.26 -0.16
C VAL A 14 -28.12 -4.60 1.30
N GLN A 15 -27.16 -5.49 1.55
CA GLN A 15 -26.66 -5.78 2.88
C GLN A 15 -25.41 -4.96 3.17
N PHE A 16 -25.41 -4.23 4.29
CA PHE A 16 -24.24 -3.51 4.78
C PHE A 16 -23.61 -4.29 5.91
N ILE A 17 -22.35 -4.68 5.74
CA ILE A 17 -21.56 -5.35 6.78
C ILE A 17 -20.47 -4.38 7.22
N GLN A 18 -20.59 -3.87 8.43
CA GLN A 18 -19.57 -3.03 9.04
C GLN A 18 -18.65 -3.90 9.91
N VAL A 19 -17.37 -3.96 9.54
CA VAL A 19 -16.35 -4.69 10.29
C VAL A 19 -15.33 -3.68 10.80
N LEU A 20 -15.23 -3.56 12.12
CA LEU A 20 -14.23 -2.71 12.79
C LEU A 20 -13.09 -3.52 13.41
N SER A 21 -13.28 -4.83 13.58
CA SER A 21 -12.30 -5.75 14.14
C SER A 21 -12.34 -7.08 13.38
N PRO A 22 -11.18 -7.68 13.07
CA PRO A 22 -9.84 -7.11 13.23
C PRO A 22 -9.61 -5.87 12.36
N ALA A 23 -8.65 -5.03 12.75
CA ALA A 23 -8.23 -3.90 11.92
C ALA A 23 -7.77 -4.41 10.56
N TRP A 24 -7.98 -3.59 9.51
CA TRP A 24 -7.50 -3.92 8.18
C TRP A 24 -5.97 -4.03 8.18
N THR A 25 -5.45 -5.07 7.53
CA THR A 25 -4.01 -5.28 7.37
C THR A 25 -3.64 -5.50 5.90
N THR A 26 -2.44 -5.06 5.54
CA THR A 26 -1.84 -5.33 4.22
C THR A 26 -1.62 -6.83 3.96
N ASP A 27 -1.58 -7.67 5.00
CA ASP A 27 -1.45 -9.11 4.89
C ASP A 27 -2.62 -9.76 4.15
N TRP A 28 -3.78 -9.11 4.10
CA TRP A 28 -4.96 -9.61 3.37
C TRP A 28 -4.88 -9.39 1.87
N MET A 29 -3.86 -8.70 1.36
CA MET A 29 -3.71 -8.52 -0.09
C MET A 29 -3.23 -9.80 -0.76
N SER A 30 -3.99 -10.23 -1.78
CA SER A 30 -3.63 -11.39 -2.58
C SER A 30 -2.33 -11.16 -3.37
N GLU A 31 -1.64 -12.26 -3.71
CA GLU A 31 -0.44 -12.21 -4.54
C GLU A 31 -0.71 -11.54 -5.90
N SER A 32 -1.85 -11.86 -6.54
CA SER A 32 -2.27 -11.19 -7.77
C SER A 32 -2.46 -9.67 -7.62
N GLY A 33 -2.86 -9.22 -6.43
CA GLY A 33 -2.97 -7.79 -6.12
C GLY A 33 -1.59 -7.13 -6.02
N LYS A 34 -0.65 -7.78 -5.34
CA LYS A 34 0.75 -7.33 -5.23
C LYS A 34 1.44 -7.26 -6.60
N GLU A 35 1.20 -8.25 -7.46
CA GLU A 35 1.71 -8.28 -8.83
C GLU A 35 1.18 -7.11 -9.67
N LYS A 36 -0.13 -6.84 -9.58
CA LYS A 36 -0.76 -5.70 -10.28
C LYS A 36 -0.23 -4.36 -9.79
N LEU A 37 0.00 -4.19 -8.49
CA LEU A 37 0.64 -3.00 -7.94
C LEU A 37 2.03 -2.80 -8.54
N LYS A 38 2.84 -3.87 -8.55
CA LYS A 38 4.19 -3.83 -9.12
C LYS A 38 4.16 -3.50 -10.61
N ALA A 39 3.25 -4.10 -11.37
CA ALA A 39 3.08 -3.83 -12.80
C ALA A 39 2.65 -2.36 -13.06
N TYR A 40 1.88 -1.78 -12.15
CA TYR A 40 1.52 -0.35 -12.18
C TYR A 40 2.67 0.58 -11.75
N GLY A 41 3.77 0.04 -11.21
CA GLY A 41 4.91 0.83 -10.74
C GLY A 41 4.81 1.26 -9.27
N ILE A 42 3.94 0.61 -8.48
CA ILE A 42 3.86 0.77 -7.02
C ILE A 42 4.53 -0.43 -6.37
N ALA A 43 5.46 -0.19 -5.45
CA ALA A 43 6.06 -1.25 -4.65
C ALA A 43 5.03 -1.80 -3.65
N PRO A 44 4.68 -3.11 -3.71
CA PRO A 44 3.76 -3.72 -2.77
C PRO A 44 4.41 -3.87 -1.37
N PRO A 45 3.61 -3.91 -0.29
CA PRO A 45 4.09 -4.15 1.07
C PRO A 45 4.74 -5.53 1.16
N GLN A 46 5.76 -5.64 2.00
CA GLN A 46 6.46 -6.90 2.22
C GLN A 46 6.10 -7.51 3.58
N TYR A 47 5.98 -8.83 3.61
CA TYR A 47 5.49 -9.63 4.74
C TYR A 47 6.34 -9.57 6.02
N LYS A 48 7.59 -9.09 5.94
CA LYS A 48 8.57 -9.15 7.03
C LYS A 48 9.49 -7.95 6.95
N GLN A 49 9.03 -6.80 7.40
CA GLN A 49 9.91 -5.66 7.53
C GLN A 49 9.94 -5.14 8.95
N ALA A 50 11.12 -4.70 9.36
CA ALA A 50 11.40 -4.29 10.72
C ALA A 50 10.51 -3.10 11.12
N VAL A 51 10.12 -2.21 10.20
CA VAL A 51 9.36 -0.96 10.46
C VAL A 51 7.86 -1.23 10.69
N CYS A 52 7.42 -2.48 10.58
CA CYS A 52 6.03 -2.88 10.85
C CYS A 52 5.79 -3.16 12.36
N THR A 53 6.77 -2.86 13.24
CA THR A 53 6.58 -2.80 14.69
C THR A 53 6.52 -1.35 15.17
N PRO A 54 5.75 -1.03 16.23
CA PRO A 54 5.61 0.34 16.73
C PRO A 54 6.94 1.00 17.16
N ASP A 55 7.99 0.21 17.44
CA ASP A 55 9.26 0.68 18.00
C ASP A 55 10.34 0.99 16.95
N SER A 56 10.09 0.73 15.66
CA SER A 56 11.13 0.66 14.62
C SER A 56 11.00 1.75 13.56
N PHE A 57 10.61 2.96 13.97
CA PHE A 57 10.51 4.17 13.14
C PHE A 57 11.81 4.64 12.46
N GLN A 58 12.91 3.86 12.47
CA GLN A 58 14.24 4.37 12.12
C GLN A 58 15.13 3.52 11.19
N GLN A 59 14.72 2.32 10.75
CA GLN A 59 15.52 1.62 9.74
C GLN A 59 15.06 2.00 8.32
N GLU A 60 15.99 2.56 7.52
CA GLU A 60 15.82 2.70 6.08
C GLU A 60 15.61 1.31 5.48
N GLU A 61 14.36 0.99 5.15
CA GLU A 61 14.02 -0.29 4.56
C GLU A 61 14.50 -0.35 3.11
N ALA A 62 15.14 -1.47 2.77
CA ALA A 62 15.51 -1.78 1.40
C ALA A 62 14.25 -2.15 0.59
N ILE A 63 13.54 -1.15 0.08
CA ILE A 63 12.36 -1.35 -0.77
C ILE A 63 12.80 -1.55 -2.23
N PRO A 64 12.47 -2.68 -2.88
CA PRO A 64 12.86 -2.92 -4.26
C PRO A 64 12.09 -2.00 -5.20
N CYS A 65 12.79 -1.40 -6.15
CA CYS A 65 12.19 -0.63 -7.22
C CYS A 65 11.28 -1.53 -8.07
N PRO A 66 10.00 -1.17 -8.30
CA PRO A 66 9.08 -1.99 -9.07
C PRO A 66 9.45 -2.08 -10.56
N ARG A 67 10.31 -1.17 -11.05
CA ARG A 67 10.73 -1.09 -12.46
C ARG A 67 11.96 -1.94 -12.76
N CYS A 68 13.03 -1.80 -11.96
CA CYS A 68 14.31 -2.49 -12.21
C CYS A 68 14.67 -3.55 -11.17
N ASN A 69 13.83 -3.76 -10.14
CA ASN A 69 14.08 -4.66 -9.00
C ASN A 69 15.32 -4.34 -8.16
N SER A 70 15.95 -3.18 -8.36
CA SER A 70 17.06 -2.75 -7.51
C SER A 70 16.59 -2.42 -6.10
N TYR A 71 17.37 -2.85 -5.10
CA TYR A 71 17.22 -2.47 -3.70
C TYR A 71 17.97 -1.19 -3.33
N HIS A 72 18.70 -0.61 -4.29
CA HIS A 72 19.40 0.65 -4.10
C HIS A 72 18.40 1.80 -4.24
N THR A 73 17.56 1.97 -3.21
CA THR A 73 16.49 2.96 -3.15
C THR A 73 16.64 3.80 -1.90
N ARG A 74 16.12 5.02 -1.94
CA ARG A 74 16.13 5.94 -0.81
C ARG A 74 14.73 6.48 -0.56
N LEU A 75 14.39 6.66 0.71
CA LEU A 75 13.16 7.33 1.11
C LEU A 75 13.26 8.82 0.77
N VAL A 76 12.26 9.34 0.06
CA VAL A 76 12.13 10.77 -0.26
C VAL A 76 11.14 11.43 0.70
N SER A 77 10.03 10.74 0.98
CA SER A 77 9.00 11.23 1.92
C SER A 77 8.26 10.06 2.56
N GLN A 78 7.98 10.15 3.86
CA GLN A 78 7.15 9.18 4.59
C GLN A 78 5.68 9.15 4.11
N PHE A 79 5.27 10.18 3.36
CA PHE A 79 3.95 10.33 2.77
C PHE A 79 4.08 10.62 1.27
N GLY A 80 3.50 9.74 0.45
CA GLY A 80 3.42 9.85 -1.01
C GLY A 80 2.05 10.33 -1.45
N SER A 81 1.47 9.69 -2.48
CA SER A 81 0.15 10.07 -3.02
C SER A 81 -1.02 9.89 -2.05
N THR A 82 -0.86 9.05 -1.03
CA THR A 82 -1.85 8.82 0.04
C THR A 82 -1.12 8.58 1.37
N ALA A 83 -1.81 8.77 2.50
CA ALA A 83 -1.21 8.59 3.83
C ALA A 83 -0.64 7.17 4.06
N CYS A 84 -1.23 6.16 3.43
CA CYS A 84 -0.76 4.77 3.47
C CYS A 84 0.44 4.48 2.55
N LYS A 85 0.86 5.44 1.73
CA LYS A 85 2.01 5.29 0.81
C LYS A 85 3.17 6.17 1.23
N ALA A 86 4.39 5.68 1.06
CA ALA A 86 5.63 6.44 1.16
C ALA A 86 6.24 6.64 -0.24
N LEU A 87 6.96 7.73 -0.44
CA LEU A 87 7.61 8.05 -1.71
C LEU A 87 9.09 7.67 -1.63
N TYR A 88 9.54 6.84 -2.58
CA TYR A 88 10.92 6.42 -2.73
C TYR A 88 11.48 6.87 -4.08
N GLN A 89 12.81 6.90 -4.19
CA GLN A 89 13.52 7.04 -5.45
C GLN A 89 14.57 5.93 -5.59
N CYS A 90 14.62 5.29 -6.76
CA CYS A 90 15.68 4.34 -7.07
C CYS A 90 16.95 5.08 -7.48
N ASN A 91 18.09 4.71 -6.92
CA ASN A 91 19.38 5.30 -7.28
C ASN A 91 19.99 4.69 -8.55
N ASP A 92 19.51 3.53 -9.01
CA ASP A 92 20.02 2.91 -10.24
C ASP A 92 19.28 3.40 -11.49
N CYS A 93 17.94 3.34 -11.51
CA CYS A 93 17.15 3.83 -12.64
C CYS A 93 16.68 5.29 -12.49
N LYS A 94 16.92 5.93 -11.34
CA LYS A 94 16.56 7.33 -11.02
C LYS A 94 15.06 7.65 -10.93
N GLU A 95 14.21 6.67 -11.20
CA GLU A 95 12.75 6.81 -11.16
C GLU A 95 12.21 6.90 -9.71
N PRO A 96 11.29 7.84 -9.44
CA PRO A 96 10.50 7.84 -8.21
C PRO A 96 9.39 6.79 -8.27
N PHE A 97 9.00 6.26 -7.12
CA PHE A 97 7.89 5.31 -7.01
C PHE A 97 7.23 5.36 -5.63
N ASP A 98 5.94 5.04 -5.59
CA ASP A 98 5.19 4.88 -4.36
C ASP A 98 5.41 3.47 -3.77
N TYR A 99 5.48 3.39 -2.44
CA TYR A 99 5.53 2.16 -1.66
C TYR A 99 4.33 2.11 -0.70
N PHE A 100 3.59 1.00 -0.69
CA PHE A 100 2.53 0.78 0.31
C PHE A 100 3.14 0.36 1.65
N LYS A 101 2.93 1.16 2.70
CA LYS A 101 3.40 0.85 4.06
C LYS A 101 2.59 -0.29 4.67
N CYS A 102 3.22 -1.08 5.54
CA CYS A 102 2.54 -2.04 6.39
C CYS A 102 1.45 -1.39 7.25
N HIS A 103 0.37 -2.12 7.52
CA HIS A 103 -0.60 -1.87 8.59
C HIS A 103 -1.08 -3.17 9.20
#